data_AF-A0A453K224-F1
#
_entry.id   AF-A0A453K224-F1
#
_cell.length_a   1.000
_cell.length_b   1.000
_cell.length_c   1.000
_cell.angle_alpha   90.00
_cell.angle_beta   90.00
_cell.angle_gamma   90.00
#
_symmetry.space_group_name_H-M   'P 1'
#
loop_
_entity.id
_entity.type
_entity.pdbx_description
1 polymer ?
#
loop_
_entity_poly.entity_id
_entity_poly.type
_entity_poly.pdbx_seq_one_letter_code
_entity_poly.pdbx_strand_id
1 'polypeptide(L)' 'MKLSLLNAADKIVQYLWREGDKRYLFPDCIRPADSEPPPHYLFTSGAKDEVEAAWMAAINKEIKRVLTEV' A
#
# COMPACT_ATOMS: atom_id res chain seq x y z
N MET A 1 -23.74 -6.35 -8.34
CA MET A 1 -23.58 -7.62 -7.61
C MET A 1 -22.12 -7.94 -7.23
N LYS A 2 -21.11 -7.63 -8.05
CA LYS A 2 -19.69 -7.87 -7.71
C LYS A 2 -19.17 -6.97 -6.58
N LEU A 3 -19.59 -5.69 -6.56
CA LEU A 3 -19.26 -4.71 -5.52
C LEU A 3 -19.82 -5.07 -4.13
N SER A 4 -21.00 -5.70 -4.06
CA SER A 4 -21.63 -6.09 -2.78
C SER A 4 -20.95 -7.28 -2.12
N LEU A 5 -20.36 -8.20 -2.89
CA LEU A 5 -19.59 -9.33 -2.37
C LEU A 5 -18.21 -8.90 -1.87
N LEU A 6 -17.55 -7.96 -2.57
CA LEU A 6 -16.32 -7.35 -2.10
C LEU A 6 -16.54 -6.63 -0.76
N ASN A 7 -17.61 -5.84 -0.66
CA ASN A 7 -18.01 -5.18 0.59
C ASN A 7 -18.38 -6.15 1.73
N ALA A 8 -18.83 -7.37 1.42
CA ALA A 8 -19.14 -8.38 2.42
C ALA A 8 -17.87 -9.07 2.95
N ALA A 9 -16.91 -9.36 2.06
CA ALA A 9 -15.62 -9.90 2.45
C ALA A 9 -14.84 -8.93 3.37
N ASP A 10 -14.84 -7.63 3.02
CA ASP A 10 -14.21 -6.59 3.85
C ASP A 10 -14.83 -6.54 5.25
N LYS A 11 -16.17 -6.65 5.34
CA LYS A 11 -16.87 -6.67 6.64
C LYS A 11 -16.49 -7.87 7.51
N ILE A 12 -16.29 -9.04 6.90
CA ILE A 12 -15.88 -10.25 7.63
C ILE A 12 -14.44 -10.09 8.15
N VAL A 13 -13.52 -9.61 7.31
CA VAL A 13 -12.13 -9.36 7.70
C VAL A 13 -12.07 -8.38 8.88
N GLN A 14 -12.81 -7.27 8.81
CA GLN A 14 -12.90 -6.28 9.88
C GLN A 14 -13.47 -6.85 11.18
N TYR A 15 -14.50 -7.70 11.10
CA TYR A 15 -15.07 -8.35 12.28
C TYR A 15 -14.08 -9.31 12.95
N LEU A 16 -13.39 -10.14 12.15
CA LEU A 16 -12.42 -11.11 12.68
C LEU A 16 -11.24 -10.43 13.36
N TRP A 17 -10.69 -9.37 12.76
CA TRP A 17 -9.63 -8.58 13.38
C TRP A 17 -10.06 -7.97 14.72
N ARG A 18 -11.24 -7.34 14.75
CA ARG A 18 -11.78 -6.73 15.98
C ARG A 18 -12.02 -7.76 17.09
N GLU A 19 -12.59 -8.91 16.77
CA GLU A 19 -12.85 -9.95 17.78
C GLU A 19 -11.58 -10.70 18.19
N GLY A 20 -10.59 -10.81 17.29
CA GLY A 20 -9.27 -11.36 17.59
C GLY A 20 -8.47 -10.48 18.55
N ASP A 21 -8.46 -9.17 18.31
CA ASP A 21 -7.77 -8.18 19.14
C ASP A 21 -8.35 -8.14 20.58
N LYS A 22 -9.68 -8.07 20.72
CA LYS A 22 -10.36 -8.14 22.03
C LYS A 22 -10.04 -9.37 22.86
N ARG A 23 -9.72 -10.48 22.20
CA ARG A 23 -9.42 -11.76 22.85
C ARG A 23 -7.93 -11.97 23.05
N TYR A 24 -7.10 -10.97 22.73
CA TYR A 24 -5.64 -11.06 22.74
C TYR A 24 -5.14 -12.28 21.94
N LEU A 25 -5.79 -12.57 20.80
CA LEU A 25 -5.47 -13.74 19.98
C LEU A 25 -4.12 -13.59 19.26
N PHE A 26 -3.71 -12.35 18.99
CA PHE A 26 -2.47 -12.02 18.32
C PHE A 26 -1.39 -11.71 19.37
N PRO A 27 -0.28 -12.46 19.40
CA PRO A 27 0.87 -12.11 20.23
C PRO A 27 1.48 -10.76 19.83
N ASP A 28 2.08 -10.06 20.80
CA ASP A 28 2.69 -8.72 20.61
C ASP A 28 3.83 -8.67 19.57
N CYS A 29 4.32 -9.82 19.09
CA CYS A 29 5.35 -9.89 18.05
C CYS A 29 4.81 -9.78 16.63
N ILE A 30 3.48 -9.82 16.43
CA ILE A 30 2.84 -9.63 15.12
C ILE A 30 2.81 -8.13 14.81
N ARG A 31 3.44 -7.75 13.68
CA ARG A 31 3.53 -6.35 13.20
C ARG A 31 3.07 -6.25 11.73
N PRO A 32 2.56 -5.08 11.28
CA PRO A 32 2.40 -3.84 12.04
C PRO A 32 1.27 -3.96 13.07
N ALA A 33 1.53 -3.47 14.29
CA ALA A 33 0.48 -3.34 15.30
C ALA A 33 -0.24 -2.00 15.11
N ASP A 34 -1.54 -1.94 15.39
CA ASP A 34 -2.32 -0.69 15.30
C ASP A 34 -1.77 0.41 16.23
N SER A 35 -1.03 0.03 17.28
CA SER A 35 -0.37 0.94 18.23
C SER A 35 0.94 1.53 17.71
N GLU A 36 1.57 0.92 16.70
CA GLU A 36 2.76 1.45 16.06
C GLU A 36 2.32 2.50 15.03
N PRO A 37 2.83 3.75 15.08
CA PRO A 37 2.60 4.67 13.99
C PRO A 37 3.11 4.03 12.69
N PRO A 38 2.43 4.23 11.55
CA PRO A 38 2.92 3.74 10.26
C PRO A 38 4.40 4.13 10.14
N PRO A 39 5.30 3.20 9.74
CA PRO A 39 6.73 3.48 9.71
C PRO A 39 7.00 4.79 8.95
N HIS A 40 7.40 5.82 9.71
CA HIS A 40 7.58 7.20 9.22
C HIS A 40 8.61 7.29 8.07
N TYR A 41 9.45 6.26 7.92
CA TYR A 41 10.48 6.18 6.88
C TYR A 41 9.98 5.72 5.50
N LEU A 42 8.72 5.32 5.34
CA LEU A 42 8.15 4.99 4.01
C LEU A 42 7.28 6.11 3.42
N PHE A 43 7.03 7.17 4.18
CA PHE A 43 6.11 8.25 3.82
C PHE A 43 6.69 9.64 4.12
N THR A 44 8.00 9.85 3.92
CA THR A 44 8.53 11.21 3.80
C THR A 44 7.97 11.83 2.53
N SER A 45 6.95 12.66 2.72
CA SER A 45 6.14 13.39 1.74
C SER A 45 6.94 14.47 1.00
N GLY A 46 7.90 14.02 0.20
CA GLY A 46 8.68 14.81 -0.74
C GLY A 46 9.45 13.94 -1.74
N ALA A 47 9.87 12.74 -1.31
CA ALA A 47 10.59 11.81 -2.17
C ALA A 47 9.68 11.00 -3.11
N LYS A 48 8.38 10.84 -2.81
CA LYS A 48 7.47 10.08 -3.70
C LYS A 48 7.27 10.78 -5.04
N ASP A 49 7.00 12.08 -5.00
CA ASP A 49 6.79 12.88 -6.21
C ASP A 49 8.08 12.99 -7.03
N GLU A 50 9.24 13.09 -6.37
CA GLU A 50 10.55 13.12 -7.02
C GLU A 50 10.94 11.76 -7.63
N VAL A 51 10.72 10.65 -6.92
CA VAL A 51 10.99 9.30 -7.42
C VAL A 51 10.04 8.95 -8.56
N GLU A 52 8.77 9.31 -8.45
CA GLU A 52 7.78 9.13 -9.52
C GLU A 52 8.13 9.99 -10.75
N ALA A 53 8.51 11.26 -10.55
CA ALA A 53 8.96 12.12 -11.64
C ALA A 53 10.22 11.58 -12.33
N ALA A 54 11.20 11.06 -11.56
CA ALA A 54 12.41 10.45 -12.10
C ALA A 54 12.08 9.17 -12.90
N TRP A 55 11.17 8.34 -12.40
CA TRP A 55 10.74 7.12 -13.08
C TRP A 55 10.00 7.44 -14.40
N MET A 56 9.09 8.41 -14.38
CA MET A 56 8.38 8.88 -15.58
C MET A 56 9.34 9.53 -16.60
N ALA A 57 10.33 10.28 -16.13
CA ALA A 57 11.36 10.85 -17.01
C ALA A 57 12.23 9.77 -17.68
N ALA A 58 12.61 8.73 -16.94
CA ALA A 58 13.38 7.61 -17.48
C ALA A 58 12.60 6.84 -18.55
N ILE A 59 11.32 6.53 -18.30
CA ILE A 59 10.45 5.86 -19.28
C ILE A 59 10.28 6.72 -20.53
N ASN A 60 9.98 8.00 -20.38
CA ASN A 60 9.79 8.89 -21.53
C ASN A 60 11.06 9.08 -22.37
N LYS A 61 12.23 9.08 -21.72
CA LYS A 61 13.52 9.10 -22.43
C LYS A 61 13.71 7.84 -23.27
N GLU A 62 13.37 6.68 -22.73
CA GLU A 62 13.51 5.40 -23.41
C GLU A 62 12.53 5.26 -24.58
N ILE A 63 11.28 5.67 -24.40
CA ILE A 63 10.28 5.71 -25.47
C ILE A 63 10.77 6.60 -26.62
N LYS A 64 11.28 7.80 -26.31
CA LYS A 64 11.83 8.70 -27.34
C LYS A 64 12.99 8.06 -28.09
N ARG A 65 13.93 7.44 -27.38
CA ARG A 65 15.07 6.73 -27.98
C ARG A 65 14.59 5.71 -29.02
N VAL A 66 13.67 4.84 -28.62
CA VAL A 66 13.09 3.81 -29.50
C VAL A 66 12.38 4.43 -30.70
N LEU A 67 11.61 5.50 -30.50
CA LEU A 67 10.88 6.17 -31.58
C LEU A 67 11.77 6.96 -32.55
N THR A 68 12.96 7.38 -32.12
CA THR A 68 13.94 8.10 -32.96
C THR A 68 14.97 7.18 -33.63
N GLU A 69 15.08 5.92 -33.18
CA GLU A 69 15.91 4.88 -33.81
C GLU A 69 15.17 4.14 -34.96
N VAL A 70 13.91 4.53 -35.27
CA VAL A 70 13.12 4.10 -36.44
C VAL A 70 13.15 5.18 -37.52
#